data_AF-A0A2W7A6T3-F1
#
_entry.id   AF-A0A2W7A6T3-F1
#
_cell.length_a   1.000
_cell.length_b   1.000
_cell.length_c   1.000
_cell.angle_alpha   90.00
_cell.angle_beta   90.00
_cell.angle_gamma   90.00
#
_symmetry.space_group_name_H-M   'P 1'
#
loop_
_entity.id
_entity.type
_entity.pdbx_description
1 polymer ?
#
loop_
_entity_poly.entity_id
_entity_poly.type
_entity_poly.pdbx_seq_one_letter_code
_entity_poly.pdbx_strand_id
1 'polypeptide(L)' 'MPTSIPDLARNLFIRRHQRSRRREQGMMVRLAAEVGMSIEDAAHYESHIQGKMPHDFAGYDRGSATMS' A
#
# COMPACT_ATOMS: atom_id res chain seq x y z
N MET A 1 8.94 -24.70 4.60
CA MET A 1 7.54 -25.10 4.34
C MET A 1 7.22 -24.79 2.89
N PRO A 2 6.73 -25.75 2.08
CA PRO A 2 6.23 -25.41 0.76
C PRO A 2 5.03 -24.47 0.95
N THR A 3 5.17 -23.21 0.51
CA THR A 3 4.05 -22.27 0.49
C THR A 3 3.05 -22.79 -0.53
N SER A 4 1.77 -22.92 -0.14
CA SER A 4 0.74 -23.34 -1.09
C SER A 4 0.72 -22.40 -2.31
N ILE A 5 0.29 -22.89 -3.48
CA ILE A 5 0.20 -22.04 -4.69
C ILE A 5 -0.59 -20.74 -4.42
N PRO A 6 -1.72 -20.76 -3.67
CA PRO A 6 -2.41 -19.55 -3.23
C PRO A 6 -1.54 -18.59 -2.39
N ASP A 7 -0.74 -19.12 -1.46
CA ASP A 7 0.13 -18.29 -0.61
C ASP A 7 1.25 -17.63 -1.42
N LEU A 8 1.79 -18.35 -2.40
CA LEU A 8 2.77 -17.80 -3.32
C LEU A 8 2.16 -16.66 -4.18
N ALA A 9 0.98 -16.90 -4.75
CA ALA A 9 0.26 -15.89 -5.54
C ALA A 9 -0.04 -14.63 -4.71
N ARG A 10 -0.50 -14.80 -3.46
CA ARG A 10 -0.74 -13.71 -2.50
C ARG A 10 0.53 -12.92 -2.23
N ASN A 11 1.63 -13.59 -1.94
CA ASN A 11 2.92 -12.95 -1.67
C ASN A 11 3.43 -12.13 -2.87
N LEU A 12 3.29 -12.67 -4.09
CA LEU A 12 3.65 -11.95 -5.31
C LEU A 12 2.77 -10.71 -5.51
N PHE A 13 1.47 -10.83 -5.27
CA PHE A 13 0.53 -9.71 -5.34
C PHE A 13 0.89 -8.60 -4.33
N ILE A 14 1.04 -8.94 -3.05
CA ILE A 14 1.38 -7.99 -1.99
C ILE A 14 2.71 -7.28 -2.32
N ARG A 15 3.75 -8.04 -2.69
CA ARG A 15 5.06 -7.47 -3.04
C ARG A 15 4.98 -6.51 -4.22
N ARG A 16 4.26 -6.89 -5.30
CA ARG A 16 4.07 -6.03 -6.46
C ARG A 16 3.32 -4.75 -6.08
N HIS A 17 2.25 -4.88 -5.30
CA HIS A 17 1.44 -3.75 -4.86
C HIS A 17 2.27 -2.76 -4.02
N GLN A 18 3.00 -3.26 -3.02
CA GLN A 18 3.90 -2.46 -2.19
C GLN A 18 4.97 -1.74 -3.03
N ARG A 19 5.52 -2.41 -4.05
CA ARG A 19 6.52 -1.81 -4.94
C ARG A 19 5.95 -0.65 -5.77
N SER A 20 4.76 -0.80 -6.36
CA SER A 20 4.10 0.29 -7.09
C SER A 20 3.82 1.48 -6.17
N ARG A 21 3.28 1.23 -4.99
CA ARG A 21 3.00 2.25 -3.97
C ARG A 21 4.23 3.05 -3.58
N ARG A 22 5.34 2.37 -3.24
CA ARG A 22 6.60 3.06 -2.88
C ARG A 22 7.12 3.95 -4.00
N ARG A 23 6.94 3.54 -5.26
CA ARG A 23 7.34 4.36 -6.42
C ARG A 23 6.47 5.62 -6.55
N GLU A 24 5.16 5.46 -6.41
CA GLU A 24 4.21 6.59 -6.43
C GLU A 24 4.48 7.56 -5.29
N GLN A 25 4.64 7.04 -4.07
CA GLN A 25 4.93 7.86 -2.89
C GLN A 25 6.24 8.63 -3.05
N GLY A 26 7.30 7.97 -3.51
CA GLY A 26 8.58 8.65 -3.77
C GLY A 26 8.48 9.73 -4.85
N MET A 27 7.61 9.55 -5.86
CA MET A 27 7.35 10.58 -6.88
C MET A 27 6.60 11.78 -6.28
N MET A 28 5.56 11.52 -5.49
CA MET A 28 4.81 12.57 -4.80
C MET A 28 5.70 13.40 -3.87
N VAL A 29 6.56 12.76 -3.07
CA VAL A 29 7.48 13.46 -2.16
C VAL A 29 8.43 14.38 -2.92
N ARG A 30 8.96 13.93 -4.07
CA ARG A 30 9.82 14.79 -4.92
C ARG A 30 9.07 15.98 -5.49
N LEU A 31 7.85 15.75 -6.00
CA LEU A 31 7.01 16.83 -6.54
C LEU A 31 6.61 17.83 -5.45
N ALA A 32 6.28 17.36 -4.25
CA ALA A 32 5.97 18.19 -3.10
C ALA A 32 7.12 19.16 -2.76
N ALA A 33 8.35 18.65 -2.76
CA ALA A 33 9.54 19.47 -2.55
C ALA A 33 9.73 20.51 -3.68
N GLU A 34 9.46 20.15 -4.94
CA GLU A 34 9.58 21.06 -6.09
C GLU A 34 8.59 22.22 -6.03
N VAL A 35 7.37 21.99 -5.55
CA VAL A 35 6.34 23.03 -5.41
C VAL A 35 6.42 23.80 -4.08
N GLY A 36 7.45 23.54 -3.26
CA GLY A 36 7.66 24.23 -1.98
C GLY A 36 6.73 23.79 -0.84
N MET A 37 6.13 22.61 -0.95
CA MET A 37 5.26 22.06 0.09
C MET A 37 6.12 21.43 1.21
N SER A 38 5.73 21.64 2.47
CA SER A 38 6.44 21.10 3.63
C SER A 38 6.39 19.57 3.64
N ILE A 39 7.36 18.93 4.29
CA ILE A 39 7.39 17.46 4.43
C ILE A 39 6.20 17.00 5.28
N GLU A 40 5.82 17.79 6.30
CA GLU A 40 4.66 17.54 7.14
C GLU A 40 3.37 17.50 6.31
N ASP A 41 3.13 18.52 5.48
CA ASP A 41 1.93 18.59 4.63
C ASP A 41 1.92 17.48 3.55
N ALA A 42 3.10 17.18 2.98
CA ALA A 42 3.24 16.11 2.00
C ALA A 42 2.97 14.72 2.60
N ALA A 43 3.33 14.49 3.87
CA ALA A 43 3.07 13.24 4.57
C ALA A 43 1.58 13.01 4.83
N HIS A 44 0.79 14.08 4.99
CA HIS A 44 -0.66 14.00 5.19
C HIS A 44 -1.46 13.77 3.90
N TYR A 45 -0.84 13.93 2.73
CA TYR A 45 -1.50 13.80 1.43
C TYR A 45 -2.01 12.37 1.14
N GLU A 46 -1.35 11.34 1.71
CA GLU A 46 -1.71 9.93 1.45
C GLU A 46 -3.10 9.56 1.98
N SER A 47 -3.45 10.01 3.18
CA SER A 47 -4.74 9.68 3.82
C SER A 47 -5.85 10.67 3.44
N HIS A 48 -5.52 11.94 3.27
CA HIS A 48 -6.53 13.00 3.13
C HIS A 48 -7.15 13.08 1.73
N ILE A 49 -6.37 12.87 0.66
CA ILE A 49 -6.82 13.22 -0.70
C ILE A 49 -7.43 12.06 -1.48
N GLN A 50 -7.28 10.82 -1.00
CA GLN A 50 -7.93 9.67 -1.64
C GLN A 50 -9.12 9.11 -0.85
N GLY A 51 -9.40 9.59 0.37
CA GLY A 51 -10.43 8.99 1.24
C GLY A 51 -10.22 7.49 1.46
N LYS A 52 -9.01 6.99 1.20
CA LYS A 52 -8.68 5.57 1.30
C LYS A 52 -8.34 5.28 2.75
N MET A 53 -8.95 4.23 3.30
CA MET A 53 -8.61 3.67 4.60
C MET A 53 -7.08 3.49 4.73
N PRO A 54 -6.50 3.70 5.92
CA PRO A 54 -5.11 3.36 6.19
C PRO A 54 -4.84 1.95 5.67
N HIS A 55 -3.83 1.82 4.80
CA HIS A 55 -3.54 0.60 4.05
C HIS A 55 -2.94 -0.48 4.95
N ASP A 56 -3.72 -0.95 5.91
CA ASP A 56 -3.39 -2.12 6.71
C ASP A 56 -3.87 -3.38 5.99
N PHE A 57 -2.93 -4.11 5.38
CA PHE A 57 -3.19 -5.42 4.81
C PHE A 57 -3.35 -6.52 5.88
N ALA A 58 -3.21 -6.20 7.18
CA ALA A 58 -3.47 -7.17 8.27
C ALA A 58 -4.88 -7.77 8.20
N GLY A 59 -5.85 -7.03 7.65
CA GLY A 59 -7.21 -7.54 7.42
C GLY A 59 -7.35 -8.50 6.23
N TYR A 60 -6.39 -8.51 5.31
CA TYR A 60 -6.41 -9.39 4.13
C TYR A 60 -6.17 -10.87 4.49
N ASP A 61 -5.66 -11.13 5.70
CA ASP A 61 -5.39 -12.46 6.22
C ASP A 61 -6.62 -13.15 6.82
N ARG A 62 -7.80 -12.50 6.86
CA ARG A 62 -9.05 -13.18 7.26
C ARG A 62 -9.59 -14.07 6.13
N GLY A 63 -8.90 -15.17 5.87
CA GLY A 63 -9.45 -16.34 5.22
C GLY A 63 -10.44 -17.07 6.13
N SER A 64 -11.64 -16.52 6.29
CA SER A 64 -12.78 -17.20 6.94
C SER A 64 -14.11 -16.96 6.21
N ALA A 65 -14.08 -16.53 4.94
CA ALA A 65 -15.28 -16.29 4.14
C ALA A 65 -15.66 -17.47 3.22
N THR A 66 -15.05 -18.64 3.37
CA THR A 66 -15.37 -19.85 2.58
C THR A 66 -15.52 -21.10 3.45
N MET A 67 -16.21 -20.98 4.58
CA MET A 67 -16.92 -22.11 5.19
C MET A 67 -18.42 -21.84 5.06
N SER A 68 -18.98 -22.12 3.88
CA SER A 68 -20.41 -22.28 3.64
C SER A 68 -20.59 -23.39 2.62
#